data_AF-A0A8X6MI91-F1
#
_entry.id   AF-A0A8X6MI91-F1
#
_cell.length_a   1.000
_cell.length_b   1.000
_cell.length_c   1.000
_cell.angle_alpha   90.00
_cell.angle_beta   90.00
_cell.angle_gamma   90.00
#
_symmetry.space_group_name_H-M   'P 1'
#
loop_
_entity.id
_entity.type
_entity.pdbx_description
1 polymer ?
#
loop_
_entity_poly.entity_id
_entity_poly.type
_entity_poly.pdbx_seq_one_letter_code
_entity_poly.pdbx_strand_id
1 'polypeptide(L)'
;MNELIAFIKCVGPPTWFITLSCNDLNWLDMRKALLIADKRPGVDPASICIDEAQQLIEMYPVVLSRHFSRRVNAFMSHIKRNPGFLGGQVVDHWWRISESWKPTSPSFGGDKKCTIFRHTRGNCFDR
;
A
#
# COMPACT_ATOMS: atom_id res chain seq x y z
N MET A 1 -38.01 7.90 11.95
CA MET A 1 -36.62 8.43 11.93
C MET A 1 -35.71 7.76 12.96
N ASN A 2 -36.22 7.45 14.16
CA ASN A 2 -35.43 6.81 15.24
C ASN A 2 -34.93 5.39 14.91
N GLU A 3 -35.74 4.57 14.24
CA GLU A 3 -35.36 3.18 13.86
C GLU A 3 -34.14 3.14 12.93
N LEU A 4 -34.01 4.10 12.01
CA LEU A 4 -32.88 4.17 11.08
C LEU A 4 -31.57 4.51 11.82
N ILE A 5 -31.65 5.44 12.78
CA ILE A 5 -30.51 5.85 13.61
C ILE A 5 -30.10 4.71 14.55
N ALA A 6 -31.06 3.94 15.07
CA ALA A 6 -30.80 2.74 15.87
C ALA A 6 -30.07 1.67 15.04
N PHE A 7 -30.49 1.44 13.80
CA PHE A 7 -29.82 0.51 12.89
C PHE A 7 -28.37 0.92 12.59
N ILE A 8 -28.13 2.22 12.35
CA ILE A 8 -26.78 2.77 12.11
C ILE A 8 -25.87 2.60 13.34
N LYS A 9 -26.41 2.72 14.56
CA LYS A 9 -25.66 2.49 15.81
C LYS A 9 -25.27 1.03 16.02
N CYS A 10 -26.02 0.08 15.44
CA CYS A 10 -25.71 -1.36 15.51
C CYS A 10 -24.62 -1.81 14.53
N VAL A 11 -24.24 -1.00 13.53
CA VAL A 11 -23.22 -1.33 12.52
C VAL A 11 -21.82 -1.46 13.13
N GLY A 12 -21.64 -1.00 14.38
CA GLY A 12 -20.35 -0.93 15.00
C GLY A 12 -19.52 0.21 14.41
N PRO A 13 -18.32 0.41 14.92
CA PRO A 13 -17.53 1.58 14.58
C PRO A 13 -16.85 1.39 13.21
N PRO A 14 -16.62 2.50 12.46
CA PRO A 14 -16.31 2.45 11.04
C PRO A 14 -15.00 1.69 10.77
N THR A 15 -15.11 0.62 9.98
CA THR A 15 -14.01 -0.27 9.61
C THR A 15 -13.66 -0.08 8.14
N TRP A 16 -12.38 0.17 7.86
CA TRP A 16 -11.86 0.38 6.50
C TRP A 16 -11.02 -0.81 6.07
N PHE A 17 -11.23 -1.25 4.83
CA PHE A 17 -10.45 -2.29 4.16
C PHE A 17 -9.72 -1.66 2.99
N ILE A 18 -8.39 -1.50 3.09
CA ILE A 18 -7.58 -0.88 2.04
C ILE A 18 -6.65 -1.94 1.47
N THR A 19 -6.70 -2.15 0.15
CA THR A 19 -5.70 -2.96 -0.56
C THR A 19 -4.79 -2.04 -1.36
N LEU A 20 -3.50 -2.04 -1.04
CA LEU A 20 -2.48 -1.30 -1.78
C LEU A 20 -1.72 -2.28 -2.68
N SER A 21 -1.68 -2.01 -3.98
CA SER A 21 -0.80 -2.69 -4.92
C SER A 21 0.24 -1.71 -5.47
N CYS A 22 1.42 -2.22 -5.79
CA CYS A 22 2.44 -1.44 -6.49
C CYS A 22 2.24 -1.61 -8.00
N ASN A 23 1.90 -0.53 -8.71
CA ASN A 23 1.98 -0.52 -10.18
C ASN A 23 3.41 -0.14 -10.57
N ASP A 24 4.25 -1.17 -10.58
CA ASP A 24 5.70 -1.10 -10.68
C ASP A 24 6.22 -0.36 -11.93
N LEU A 25 5.44 -0.36 -13.01
CA LEU A 25 5.92 0.13 -14.31
C LEU A 25 5.82 1.66 -14.46
N ASN A 26 4.93 2.34 -13.73
CA ASN A 26 4.66 3.78 -13.96
C ASN A 26 5.23 4.72 -12.88
N TRP A 27 5.90 4.18 -11.87
CA TRP A 27 6.38 5.00 -10.76
C TRP A 27 7.82 5.47 -11.00
N LEU A 28 7.99 6.74 -11.36
CA LEU A 28 9.31 7.33 -11.65
C LEU A 28 10.29 7.21 -10.48
N ASP A 29 9.81 7.37 -9.25
CA ASP A 29 10.63 7.19 -8.04
C ASP A 29 11.13 5.76 -7.86
N MET A 30 10.36 4.79 -8.34
CA MET A 30 10.71 3.38 -8.27
C MET A 30 11.71 3.02 -9.38
N ARG A 31 11.48 3.50 -10.60
CA ARG A 31 12.44 3.40 -11.70
C ARG A 31 13.79 4.02 -11.31
N LYS A 32 13.76 5.18 -10.65
CA LYS A 32 14.97 5.81 -10.10
C LYS A 32 15.67 4.93 -9.05
N ALA A 33 14.92 4.30 -8.15
CA ALA A 33 15.50 3.38 -7.16
C ALA A 33 16.14 2.15 -7.81
N LEU A 34 15.52 1.61 -8.87
CA LEU A 34 16.06 0.49 -9.65
C LEU A 34 17.31 0.88 -10.43
N LEU A 35 17.32 2.06 -11.08
CA LEU A 35 18.49 2.60 -11.76
C LEU A 35 19.68 2.80 -10.83
N ILE A 36 19.43 3.28 -9.60
CA ILE A 36 20.49 3.43 -8.57
C ILE A 36 21.04 2.05 -8.20
N ALA A 37 20.19 1.02 -8.10
CA ALA A 37 20.62 -0.35 -7.83
C ALA A 37 21.44 -0.94 -8.98
N ASP A 38 21.09 -0.60 -10.22
CA ASP A 38 21.81 -0.96 -11.45
C ASP A 38 23.08 -0.11 -11.70
N LYS A 39 23.45 0.76 -10.75
CA LYS A 39 24.62 1.67 -10.85
C LYS A 39 24.54 2.69 -12.00
N ARG A 40 23.34 3.04 -12.46
CA ARG A 40 23.07 4.06 -13.49
C ARG A 40 22.30 5.28 -12.94
N PRO A 41 22.82 6.02 -11.95
CA PRO A 41 22.07 7.09 -11.30
C PRO A 41 21.81 8.33 -12.18
N GLY A 42 22.52 8.48 -13.30
CA GLY A 42 22.43 9.63 -14.20
C GLY A 42 21.40 9.50 -15.33
N VAL A 43 20.74 8.34 -15.47
CA VAL A 43 19.71 8.13 -16.48
C VAL A 43 18.38 8.69 -15.97
N ASP A 44 17.64 9.36 -16.84
CA ASP A 44 16.31 9.85 -16.51
C ASP A 44 15.33 8.65 -16.36
N PRO A 45 14.66 8.47 -15.22
CA PRO A 45 13.67 7.39 -15.05
C PRO A 45 12.51 7.46 -16.08
N ALA A 46 12.23 8.63 -16.65
CA ALA A 46 11.21 8.78 -17.68
C ALA A 46 11.65 8.28 -19.06
N SER A 47 12.96 8.20 -19.33
CA SER A 47 13.48 7.75 -20.63
C SER A 47 13.50 6.23 -20.80
N ILE A 48 13.25 5.47 -19.72
CA ILE A 48 13.32 4.01 -19.72
C ILE A 48 12.04 3.43 -20.32
N CYS A 49 12.20 2.46 -21.23
CA CYS A 49 11.08 1.71 -21.78
C CYS A 49 10.44 0.81 -20.71
N ILE A 50 9.16 0.47 -20.88
CA ILE A 50 8.43 -0.44 -19.98
C ILE A 50 9.14 -1.80 -19.90
N ASP A 51 9.64 -2.32 -21.02
CA ASP A 51 10.33 -3.62 -21.07
C ASP A 51 11.64 -3.62 -20.26
N GLU A 52 12.43 -2.55 -20.37
CA GLU A 52 13.67 -2.40 -19.60
C GLU A 52 13.36 -2.25 -18.10
N ALA A 53 12.31 -1.50 -17.75
CA ALA A 53 11.86 -1.39 -16.37
C ALA A 53 11.44 -2.75 -15.79
N GLN A 54 10.78 -3.59 -16.60
CA GLN A 54 10.38 -4.93 -16.21
C GLN A 54 11.60 -5.84 -15.93
N GLN A 55 12.62 -5.80 -16.80
CA GLN A 55 13.87 -6.53 -16.58
C GLN A 55 14.57 -6.08 -15.28
N LEU A 56 14.59 -4.78 -15.00
CA LEU A 56 15.18 -4.26 -13.76
C LEU A 56 14.42 -4.72 -12.50
N ILE A 57 13.09 -4.85 -12.59
CA ILE A 57 12.27 -5.38 -11.49
C ILE A 57 12.62 -6.84 -11.20
N GLU A 58 12.78 -7.64 -12.25
CA GLU A 58 13.16 -9.06 -12.13
C GLU A 58 14.58 -9.24 -11.58
N MET A 59 15.51 -8.35 -11.95
CA MET A 59 16.89 -8.38 -11.43
C MET A 59 16.99 -7.91 -9.98
N TYR A 60 16.17 -6.94 -9.55
CA TYR A 60 16.27 -6.32 -8.23
C TYR A 60 14.96 -6.37 -7.41
N PRO A 61 14.38 -7.57 -7.16
CA PRO A 61 13.09 -7.71 -6.48
C PRO A 61 13.14 -7.25 -5.00
N VAL A 62 14.32 -7.30 -4.38
CA VAL A 62 14.54 -6.82 -3.00
C VAL A 62 14.43 -5.30 -2.92
N VAL A 63 14.98 -4.58 -3.90
CA VAL A 63 14.91 -3.11 -3.97
C VAL A 63 13.47 -2.66 -4.15
N LEU A 64 12.75 -3.35 -5.04
CA LEU A 64 11.32 -3.17 -5.22
C LEU A 64 10.56 -3.37 -3.89
N SER A 65 10.78 -4.48 -3.20
CA SER A 65 10.14 -4.76 -1.89
C SER A 65 10.36 -3.65 -0.88
N ARG A 66 11.61 -3.20 -0.78
CA ARG A 66 12.01 -2.16 0.15
C ARG A 66 11.37 -0.82 -0.20
N HIS A 67 11.31 -0.47 -1.49
CA HIS A 67 10.66 0.77 -1.95
C HIS A 67 9.17 0.75 -1.61
N PHE A 68 8.46 -0.33 -1.96
CA PHE A 68 7.05 -0.51 -1.63
C PHE A 68 6.80 -0.42 -0.12
N SER A 69 7.59 -1.14 0.68
CA SER A 69 7.47 -1.12 2.14
C SER A 69 7.66 0.29 2.72
N ARG A 70 8.63 1.06 2.21
CA ARG A 70 8.82 2.46 2.63
C ARG A 70 7.62 3.34 2.32
N ARG A 71 6.98 3.14 1.16
CA ARG A 71 5.79 3.90 0.75
C ARG A 71 4.57 3.54 1.59
N VAL A 72 4.34 2.25 1.85
CA VAL A 72 3.28 1.80 2.75
C VAL A 72 3.49 2.36 4.16
N ASN A 73 4.72 2.33 4.67
CA ASN A 73 5.03 2.90 5.99
C ASN A 73 4.80 4.42 6.04
N ALA A 74 5.15 5.16 4.98
CA ALA A 74 4.87 6.58 4.88
C ALA A 74 3.35 6.86 4.84
N PHE A 75 2.60 6.06 4.08
CA PHE A 75 1.14 6.14 4.02
C PHE A 75 0.50 5.86 5.38
N MET A 76 0.94 4.81 6.08
CA MET A 76 0.48 4.51 7.44
C MET A 76 0.79 5.64 8.41
N SER A 77 1.98 6.22 8.32
CA SER A 77 2.38 7.36 9.14
C SER A 77 1.49 8.59 8.85
N HIS A 78 1.13 8.80 7.58
CA HIS A 78 0.25 9.89 7.17
C HIS A 78 -1.17 9.72 7.71
N ILE A 79 -1.74 8.51 7.60
CA ILE A 79 -3.07 8.20 8.15
C ILE A 79 -3.09 8.41 9.67
N LYS A 80 -2.07 7.92 10.39
CA LYS A 80 -2.02 8.04 11.86
C LYS A 80 -1.93 9.48 12.34
N ARG A 81 -1.25 10.35 11.57
CA ARG A 81 -1.08 11.77 11.91
C ARG A 81 -2.32 12.60 11.59
N ASN A 82 -3.12 12.20 10.60
CA ASN A 82 -4.26 12.96 10.12
C ASN A 82 -5.60 12.31 10.55
N PRO A 83 -6.17 12.71 11.71
CA PRO A 83 -7.39 12.09 12.24
C PRO A 83 -8.62 12.29 11.35
N GLY A 84 -8.60 13.25 10.42
CA GLY A 84 -9.70 13.47 9.47
C GLY A 84 -9.69 12.55 8.25
N PHE A 85 -8.58 11.87 7.94
CA PHE A 85 -8.41 11.18 6.65
C PHE A 85 -9.37 9.99 6.46
N LEU A 86 -9.70 9.28 7.54
CA LEU A 86 -10.64 8.15 7.55
C LEU A 86 -11.88 8.44 8.41
N GLY A 87 -12.26 9.71 8.54
CA GLY A 87 -13.41 10.13 9.34
C GLY A 87 -13.24 9.93 10.85
N GLY A 88 -12.00 9.89 11.35
CA GLY A 88 -11.68 9.78 12.78
C GLY A 88 -10.29 9.19 13.02
N GLN A 89 -9.82 9.27 14.27
CA GLN A 89 -8.51 8.73 14.68
C GLN A 89 -8.45 7.21 14.49
N VAL A 90 -7.29 6.71 14.03
CA VAL A 90 -7.04 5.28 13.93
C VAL A 90 -6.71 4.73 15.32
N VAL A 91 -7.57 3.85 15.82
CA VAL A 91 -7.45 3.21 17.13
C VAL A 91 -6.67 1.91 16.98
N ASP A 92 -7.19 0.95 16.21
CA ASP A 92 -6.50 -0.30 15.90
C ASP A 92 -6.26 -0.43 14.40
N HIS A 93 -5.09 -0.98 14.05
CA HIS A 93 -4.73 -1.28 12.68
C HIS A 93 -3.86 -2.54 12.63
N TRP A 94 -4.09 -3.37 11.63
CA TRP A 94 -3.23 -4.50 11.28
C TRP A 94 -3.01 -4.48 9.78
N TRP A 95 -1.81 -4.86 9.35
CA TRP A 95 -1.51 -5.05 7.94
C TRP A 95 -0.69 -6.29 7.73
N ARG A 96 -0.93 -6.92 6.57
CA ARG A 96 -0.12 -8.02 6.06
C ARG A 96 0.44 -7.59 4.71
N ILE A 97 1.71 -7.89 4.48
CA ILE A 97 2.32 -7.78 3.17
C ILE A 97 2.34 -9.19 2.59
N SER A 98 1.72 -9.35 1.43
CA SER A 98 1.76 -10.59 0.67
C SER A 98 2.63 -10.37 -0.56
N GLU A 99 3.65 -11.20 -0.71
CA GLU A 99 4.44 -11.32 -1.94
C GLU A 99 3.94 -12.56 -2.67
N SER A 100 3.24 -12.39 -3.79
CA SER A 100 2.93 -13.50 -4.68
C SER A 100 4.08 -13.67 -5.67
N TRP A 101 5.00 -14.58 -5.38
CA TRP A 101 5.88 -15.13 -6.41
C TRP A 101 5.06 -16.12 -7.25
N LYS A 102 4.67 -15.72 -8.47
CA LYS A 102 4.18 -16.69 -9.46
C LYS A 102 5.37 -17.22 -10.25
N PRO A 103 5.73 -18.52 -10.14
CA PRO A 103 6.50 -19.15 -11.19
C PRO A 103 5.59 -19.22 -12.43
N THR A 104 6.07 -18.75 -13.58
CA THR A 104 5.47 -18.90 -14.92
C THR A 104 4.20 -18.10 -15.26
N SER A 105 4.36 -16.92 -15.87
CA SER A 105 3.47 -16.39 -16.92
C SER A 105 4.12 -15.18 -17.63
N PRO A 106 3.92 -14.95 -18.94
CA PRO A 106 4.73 -14.02 -19.76
C PRO A 106 4.50 -12.52 -19.49
N SER A 107 3.50 -12.18 -18.68
CA SER A 107 3.23 -10.82 -18.22
C SER A 107 3.71 -10.71 -16.78
N PHE A 108 5.00 -10.42 -16.61
CA PHE A 108 5.68 -10.39 -15.32
C PHE A 108 5.43 -9.05 -14.62
N GLY A 109 4.59 -9.08 -13.59
CA GLY A 109 4.41 -8.00 -12.62
C GLY A 109 4.26 -8.62 -11.24
N GLY A 110 5.20 -8.33 -10.33
CA GLY A 110 5.19 -8.83 -8.97
C GLY A 110 4.21 -8.03 -8.12
N ASP A 111 2.93 -8.40 -8.16
CA ASP A 111 1.90 -7.74 -7.35
C ASP A 111 2.19 -7.88 -5.84
N LYS A 112 2.72 -6.82 -5.22
CA LYS A 112 2.80 -6.72 -3.75
C LYS A 112 1.52 -6.11 -3.24
N LYS A 113 0.73 -6.89 -2.51
CA LYS A 113 -0.56 -6.45 -1.95
C LYS A 113 -0.43 -6.25 -0.45
N CYS A 114 -0.81 -5.07 0.03
CA CYS A 114 -0.95 -4.78 1.45
C CYS A 114 -2.42 -4.55 1.78
N THR A 115 -3.00 -5.41 2.61
CA THR A 115 -4.37 -5.26 3.11
C THR A 115 -4.33 -4.65 4.51
N ILE A 116 -5.02 -3.54 4.70
CA ILE A 116 -5.10 -2.80 5.96
C ILE A 116 -6.53 -2.92 6.50
N PHE A 117 -6.63 -3.33 7.75
CA PHE A 117 -7.89 -3.41 8.48
C PHE A 117 -7.87 -2.36 9.60
N ARG A 118 -8.91 -1.53 9.69
CA ARG A 118 -9.15 -0.67 10.87
C ARG A 118 -10.22 -1.31 11.74
N HIS A 119 -9.90 -1.69 12.96
CA HIS A 119 -10.93 -1.90 13.99
C HIS A 119 -10.99 -0.62 14.82
N THR A 120 -12.16 -0.05 15.00
CA THR A 120 -12.35 0.98 16.01
C THR A 120 -12.94 0.25 17.21
N ARG A 121 -12.42 0.42 18.42
CA ARG A 121 -13.20 0.03 19.60
C ARG A 121 -14.26 1.11 19.76
N GLY A 122 -15.52 0.73 19.65
CA GLY A 122 -16.60 1.55 20.17
C GLY A 122 -16.40 1.64 21.68
N ASN A 123 -16.47 2.85 22.23
CA ASN A 123 -16.75 3.01 23.65
C ASN A 123 -18.17 2.46 23.90
N CYS A 124 -18.26 1.14 24.08
CA CYS A 124 -19.33 0.49 24.80
C CYS A 124 -18.81 0.16 26.20
N PHE A 125 -18.43 1.18 26.98
CA PHE A 125 -18.28 1.09 28.43
C PHE A 125 -18.34 2.53 28.97
N ASP A 126 -19.56 3.02 29.15
CA ASP A 126 -19.97 3.95 30.21
C ASP A 126 -21.49 4.15 30.13
N ARG A 127 -22.23 3.08 30.43
CA ARG A 127 -23.43 3.12 31.28
C ARG A 127 -23.85 1.71 31.68
#